data_AF-E2J5C5-F1
#
_entry.id   AF-E2J5C5-F1
#
_cell.length_a   1.000
_cell.length_b   1.000
_cell.length_c   1.000
_cell.angle_alpha   90.00
_cell.angle_beta   90.00
_cell.angle_gamma   90.00
#
_symmetry.space_group_name_H-M   'P 1'
#
loop_
_entity.id
_entity.type
_entity.pdbx_description
1 polymer ?
#
loop_
_entity_poly.entity_id
_entity_poly.type
_entity_poly.pdbx_seq_one_letter_code
_entity_poly.pdbx_strand_id
1 'polypeptide(L)' 'GCDASILYDSNNGEMGSSKNFGIRKREVIGVIKEMVELACPMKVSCADILILAARTSHGWN' A
#
# COMPACT_ATOMS: atom_id res chain seq x y z
N GLY A 1 0.98 12.60 -2.15
CA GLY A 1 2.23 12.34 -2.90
C GLY A 1 2.41 10.83 -3.02
N CYS A 2 3.64 10.32 -3.16
CA CYS A 2 3.91 8.87 -2.98
C CYS A 2 4.29 8.60 -1.51
N ASP A 3 3.33 8.79 -0.61
CA ASP A 3 3.52 8.79 0.85
C ASP A 3 2.67 7.72 1.58
N ALA A 4 1.97 6.88 0.80
CA ALA A 4 1.05 5.85 1.29
C ALA A 4 -0.15 6.36 2.12
N SER A 5 -0.46 7.66 2.08
CA SER A 5 -1.63 8.24 2.76
C SER A 5 -2.97 7.60 2.34
N ILE A 6 -3.02 7.00 1.14
CA ILE A 6 -4.17 6.23 0.65
C ILE A 6 -4.50 4.96 1.46
N LEU A 7 -3.52 4.45 2.22
CA LEU A 7 -3.67 3.28 3.08
C LEU A 7 -4.10 3.66 4.51
N TYR A 8 -4.16 4.95 4.82
CA TYR A 8 -4.48 5.42 6.17
C TYR A 8 -5.98 5.52 6.37
N ASP A 9 -6.53 4.62 7.19
CA ASP A 9 -7.95 4.59 7.52
C ASP A 9 -8.26 5.57 8.66
N SER A 10 -8.76 6.75 8.28
CA SER A 10 -9.25 7.76 9.20
C SER A 10 -10.49 8.44 8.62
N ASN A 11 -11.34 8.99 9.49
CA ASN A 11 -12.60 9.64 9.09
C ASN A 11 -12.43 10.79 8.07
N ASN A 12 -11.24 11.40 8.01
CA ASN A 12 -10.88 12.45 7.05
C ASN A 12 -9.73 12.03 6.11
N GLY A 13 -9.39 10.75 6.07
CA GLY A 13 -8.31 10.20 5.27
C GLY A 13 -8.70 9.97 3.81
N GLU A 14 -7.70 9.82 2.95
CA GLU A 14 -7.92 9.53 1.53
C GLU A 14 -8.71 8.23 1.34
N MET A 15 -8.54 7.25 2.24
CA MET A 15 -9.26 5.97 2.25
C MET A 15 -10.78 6.13 2.10
N GLY A 16 -11.37 7.11 2.78
CA GLY A 16 -12.81 7.40 2.81
C GLY A 16 -13.28 8.40 1.75
N SER A 17 -12.38 8.94 0.94
CA SER A 17 -12.75 9.90 -0.11
C SER A 17 -13.55 9.22 -1.23
N SER A 18 -14.65 9.84 -1.64
CA SER A 18 -15.46 9.38 -2.79
C SER A 18 -14.66 9.31 -4.10
N LYS A 19 -13.57 10.08 -4.22
CA LYS A 19 -12.66 10.04 -5.37
C LYS A 19 -11.86 8.73 -5.48
N ASN A 20 -11.77 7.96 -4.39
CA ASN A 20 -10.95 6.75 -4.30
C ASN A 20 -11.76 5.44 -4.40
N PHE A 21 -13.02 5.51 -4.85
CA PHE A 21 -13.93 4.35 -4.99
C PHE A 21 -13.35 3.21 -5.85
N GLY A 22 -12.50 3.52 -6.83
CA GLY A 22 -11.91 2.54 -7.73
C GLY A 22 -10.72 1.76 -7.15
N ILE A 23 -10.17 2.19 -6.01
CA ILE A 23 -8.97 1.58 -5.43
C ILE A 23 -9.35 0.35 -4.62
N ARG A 24 -8.87 -0.81 -5.06
CA ARG A 24 -9.16 -2.14 -4.52
C ARG A 24 -7.90 -2.81 -3.98
N LYS A 25 -8.06 -3.92 -3.25
CA LYS A 25 -6.96 -4.77 -2.77
C LYS A 25 -5.94 -4.05 -1.88
N ARG A 26 -6.37 -3.05 -1.12
CA ARG A 26 -5.49 -2.30 -0.20
C ARG A 26 -4.97 -3.20 0.92
N GLU A 27 -5.77 -4.19 1.31
CA GLU A 27 -5.46 -5.21 2.30
C GLU A 27 -4.21 -6.05 1.94
N VAL A 28 -3.95 -6.27 0.65
CA VAL A 28 -2.77 -7.03 0.19
C VAL A 28 -1.48 -6.33 0.58
N ILE A 29 -1.49 -4.99 0.61
CA ILE A 29 -0.31 -4.20 1.03
C ILE A 29 -0.01 -4.43 2.51
N GLY A 30 -1.04 -4.58 3.35
CA GLY A 30 -0.88 -4.94 4.76
C GLY A 30 -0.19 -6.29 4.95
N VAL A 31 -0.64 -7.31 4.21
CA VAL A 31 -0.02 -8.65 4.22
C VAL A 31 1.44 -8.60 3.78
N ILE A 32 1.76 -7.86 2.71
CA ILE A 32 3.15 -7.69 2.27
C ILE A 32 3.97 -7.00 3.36
N LYS A 33 3.42 -5.95 3.98
CA LYS A 33 4.11 -5.22 5.06
C LYS A 33 4.41 -6.13 6.26
N GLU A 34 3.47 -6.96 6.68
CA GLU A 34 3.69 -7.95 7.75
C GLU A 34 4.85 -8.89 7.41
N MET A 35 4.85 -9.47 6.20
CA MET A 35 5.93 -10.35 5.74
C MET A 35 7.29 -9.65 5.67
N VAL A 36 7.31 -8.40 5.20
CA VAL A 36 8.53 -7.61 5.12
C VAL A 36 9.05 -7.24 6.51
N GLU A 37 8.17 -6.90 7.45
CA GLU A 37 8.56 -6.62 8.84
C GLU A 37 9.12 -7.85 9.55
N LEU A 38 8.63 -9.06 9.25
CA LEU A 38 9.21 -10.30 9.75
C LEU A 38 10.65 -10.52 9.28
N ALA A 39 10.98 -10.09 8.06
CA ALA A 39 12.31 -10.24 7.49
C ALA A 39 13.26 -9.08 7.86
N CYS A 40 12.76 -7.85 7.87
CA CYS A 40 13.54 -6.65 8.12
C CYS A 40 12.73 -5.56 8.86
N PRO A 41 12.68 -5.62 10.20
CA PRO A 41 11.87 -4.72 11.01
C PRO A 41 12.20 -3.24 10.79
N MET A 42 11.17 -2.42 10.57
CA MET A 42 11.22 -0.97 10.38
C MET A 42 12.15 -0.50 9.25
N LYS A 43 12.42 -1.32 8.24
CA LYS A 43 13.33 -0.95 7.14
C LYS A 43 12.63 -0.45 5.89
N VAL A 44 11.45 -0.97 5.58
CA VAL A 44 10.77 -0.70 4.30
C VAL A 44 9.49 0.09 4.55
N SER A 45 9.31 1.21 3.85
CA SER A 45 8.12 2.03 3.98
C SER A 45 6.93 1.43 3.20
N CYS A 46 5.70 1.77 3.59
CA CYS A 46 4.51 1.37 2.82
C CYS A 46 4.49 2.01 1.41
N ALA A 47 5.11 3.18 1.24
CA ALA A 47 5.26 3.83 -0.06
C ALA A 47 6.15 3.01 -1.01
N ASP A 48 7.27 2.49 -0.51
CA ASP A 48 8.15 1.61 -1.30
C ASP A 48 7.46 0.31 -1.69
N ILE A 49 6.67 -0.27 -0.78
CA ILE A 49 5.88 -1.48 -1.07
C ILE A 49 4.88 -1.21 -2.21
N LEU A 50 4.18 -0.08 -2.20
CA LEU A 50 3.26 0.29 -3.27
C LEU A 50 3.98 0.40 -4.63
N ILE A 51 5.15 1.06 -4.67
CA ILE A 51 5.95 1.21 -5.89
C ILE A 51 6.41 -0.15 -6.42
N LEU A 52 6.93 -1.01 -5.52
CA LEU A 52 7.43 -2.32 -5.90
C LEU A 52 6.29 -3.25 -6.36
N ALA A 53 5.14 -3.25 -5.69
CA ALA A 53 3.98 -4.06 -6.05
C ALA A 53 3.37 -3.62 -7.38
N ALA A 54 3.28 -2.31 -7.62
CA ALA A 54 2.83 -1.78 -8.92
C ALA A 54 3.78 -2.22 -10.04
N ARG A 55 5.10 -2.11 -9.84
CA ARG A 55 6.11 -2.57 -10.81
C ARG A 55 5.98 -4.05 -11.13
N THR A 56 5.84 -4.91 -10.12
CA THR A 56 5.75 -6.35 -10.34
C THR A 56 4.44 -6.76 -11.00
N SER A 57 3.33 -6.05 -10.75
CA SER A 57 2.03 -6.37 -11.35
C SER A 57 2.02 -6.43 -12.89
N HIS A 58 2.92 -5.68 -13.54
CA HIS A 58 3.07 -5.68 -15.00
C HIS A 58 3.97 -6.81 -15.54
N GLY A 59 4.77 -7.44 -14.68
CA GLY A 59 5.73 -8.50 -15.05
C GLY A 59 5.20 -9.92 -14.90
N TRP A 60 3.91 -10.09 -14.57
CA TRP A 60 3.23 -11.38 -14.46
C TRP A 60 2.41 -11.72 -15.72
N ASN A 61 2.92 -11.34 -16.90
CA ASN A 61 2.39 -11.73 -18.20
C ASN A 61 3.54 -12.22 -19.09
#